data_AF-A0A5S4ZW87-F1
#
_entry.id   AF-A0A5S4ZW87-F1
#
_cell.length_a   1.000
_cell.length_b   1.000
_cell.length_c   1.000
_cell.angle_alpha   90.00
_cell.angle_beta   90.00
_cell.angle_gamma   90.00
#
_symmetry.space_group_name_H-M   'P 1'
#
loop_
_entity.id
_entity.type
_entity.pdbx_description
1 polymer ?
#
loop_
_entity_poly.entity_id
_entity_poly.type
_entity_poly.pdbx_seq_one_letter_code
_entity_poly.pdbx_strand_id
1 'polypeptide(L)'
;MREYFAKKMGMGRYPDKTIAEVFSNDRRYFDQILYKNAKFRAEYAKALEQWIKTQEENGVSHGHIDLNRILLAIEITGEDKVISLFKKLIEVLNAEWPDKKLPEDIDYKATLDGKYNGLEGYGPQLKRIQTFWERLAIPTVW
;
A
#
# COMPACT_ATOMS: atom_id res chain seq x y z
N MET A 1 14.16 1.61 -3.53
CA MET A 1 13.19 0.95 -2.62
C MET A 1 13.10 -0.57 -2.76
N ARG A 2 12.97 -1.16 -3.96
CA ARG A 2 12.95 -2.64 -4.12
C ARG A 2 14.10 -3.36 -3.40
N GLU A 3 15.32 -2.86 -3.60
CA GLU A 3 16.52 -3.38 -2.94
C GLU A 3 16.46 -3.30 -1.42
N TYR A 4 15.84 -2.25 -0.86
CA TYR A 4 15.64 -2.13 0.58
C TYR A 4 14.72 -3.25 1.08
N PHE A 5 13.58 -3.46 0.40
CA PHE A 5 12.63 -4.51 0.78
C PHE A 5 13.17 -5.94 0.60
N ALA A 6 14.15 -6.14 -0.28
CA ALA A 6 14.83 -7.43 -0.45
C ALA A 6 15.78 -7.80 0.71
N LYS A 7 16.19 -6.83 1.54
CA LYS A 7 17.05 -7.09 2.70
C LYS A 7 16.33 -7.95 3.73
N LYS A 8 17.11 -8.72 4.50
CA LYS A 8 16.62 -9.38 5.71
C LYS A 8 16.32 -8.36 6.79
N MET A 9 15.32 -8.63 7.63
CA MET A 9 15.02 -7.80 8.81
C MET A 9 16.23 -7.72 9.73
N GLY A 10 16.94 -8.84 9.92
CA GLY A 10 18.15 -8.91 10.76
C GLY A 10 17.91 -8.64 12.24
N MET A 11 16.65 -8.51 12.67
CA MET A 11 16.26 -8.21 14.04
C MET A 11 14.79 -8.58 14.31
N GLY A 12 14.39 -8.50 15.57
CA GLY A 12 13.00 -8.63 15.99
C GLY A 12 12.47 -10.07 15.90
N ARG A 13 11.16 -10.20 15.66
CA ARG A 13 10.41 -11.46 15.63
C ARG A 13 10.73 -12.31 14.40
N TYR A 14 11.14 -11.68 13.30
CA TYR A 14 11.36 -12.33 12.02
C TYR A 14 12.74 -11.97 11.42
N PRO A 15 13.86 -12.23 12.12
CA PRO A 15 15.18 -11.77 11.68
C PRO A 15 15.58 -12.35 10.32
N ASP A 16 15.17 -13.58 10.02
CA ASP A 16 15.49 -14.30 8.79
C ASP A 16 14.53 -14.04 7.64
N LYS A 17 13.48 -13.24 7.86
CA LYS A 17 12.53 -12.85 6.81
C LYS A 17 13.02 -11.59 6.11
N THR A 18 12.71 -11.46 4.84
CA THR A 18 12.92 -10.18 4.15
C THR A 18 11.96 -9.13 4.68
N ILE A 19 12.34 -7.87 4.51
CA ILE A 19 11.46 -6.75 4.84
C ILE A 19 10.17 -6.83 4.02
N ALA A 20 10.24 -7.26 2.75
CA ALA A 20 9.08 -7.55 1.89
C ALA A 20 8.15 -8.61 2.50
N GLU A 21 8.70 -9.73 2.96
CA GLU A 21 7.92 -10.81 3.59
C GLU A 21 7.19 -10.31 4.84
N VAL A 22 7.84 -9.50 5.68
CA VAL A 22 7.22 -8.92 6.88
C VAL A 22 6.18 -7.87 6.53
N PHE A 23 6.49 -6.97 5.58
CA PHE A 23 5.55 -5.96 5.09
C PHE A 23 4.26 -6.59 4.56
N SER A 24 4.37 -7.65 3.77
CA SER A 24 3.23 -8.34 3.15
C SER A 24 2.46 -9.18 4.18
N ASN A 25 3.12 -9.95 5.03
CA ASN A 25 2.47 -10.95 5.88
C ASN A 25 2.12 -10.47 7.29
N ASP A 26 2.81 -9.46 7.80
CA ASP A 26 2.58 -8.89 9.13
C ASP A 26 2.77 -7.37 9.10
N ARG A 27 1.90 -6.70 8.32
CA ARG A 27 1.95 -5.24 8.11
C ARG A 27 1.94 -4.47 9.44
N ARG A 28 1.14 -4.93 10.40
CA ARG A 28 1.08 -4.33 11.74
C ARG A 28 2.44 -4.35 12.43
N TYR A 29 3.15 -5.48 12.36
CA TYR A 29 4.48 -5.60 12.93
C TYR A 29 5.51 -4.77 12.17
N PHE A 30 5.43 -4.74 10.83
CA PHE A 30 6.26 -3.85 10.01
C PHE A 30 6.10 -2.38 10.45
N ASP A 31 4.88 -1.88 10.52
CA ASP A 31 4.60 -0.49 10.93
C ASP A 31 5.08 -0.24 12.36
N GLN A 32 4.87 -1.20 13.27
CA GLN A 32 5.36 -1.10 14.65
C GLN A 32 6.89 -0.93 14.70
N ILE A 33 7.64 -1.73 13.94
CA ILE A 33 9.10 -1.59 13.86
C ILE A 33 9.46 -0.24 13.25
N LEU A 34 8.82 0.12 12.13
CA LEU A 34 9.10 1.35 11.41
C LEU A 34 9.00 2.58 12.32
N TYR A 35 8.00 2.63 13.20
CA TYR A 35 7.83 3.78 14.09
C TYR A 35 8.62 3.69 15.40
N LYS A 36 8.87 2.49 15.93
CA LYS A 36 9.52 2.32 17.24
C LYS A 36 11.02 2.10 17.20
N ASN A 37 11.58 1.60 16.09
CA ASN A 37 13.01 1.35 15.95
C ASN A 37 13.68 2.47 15.16
N ALA A 38 14.45 3.33 15.85
CA ALA A 38 15.08 4.51 15.24
C ALA A 38 16.07 4.15 14.11
N LYS A 39 16.85 3.08 14.27
CA LYS A 39 17.82 2.65 13.25
C LYS A 39 17.10 2.20 11.98
N PHE A 40 16.11 1.31 12.12
CA PHE A 40 15.32 0.81 11.00
C PHE A 40 14.57 1.95 10.30
N ARG A 41 13.98 2.87 11.08
CA ARG A 41 13.31 4.06 10.55
C ARG A 41 14.26 4.95 9.73
N ALA A 42 15.47 5.19 10.22
CA ALA A 42 16.45 6.00 9.51
C ALA A 42 16.91 5.35 8.20
N GLU A 43 17.18 4.04 8.22
CA GLU A 43 17.54 3.30 7.01
C GLU A 43 16.39 3.27 5.99
N TYR A 44 15.16 3.10 6.47
CA TYR A 44 13.96 3.18 5.64
C TYR A 44 13.78 4.58 5.04
N ALA A 45 13.87 5.63 5.85
CA ALA A 45 13.70 7.02 5.44
C ALA A 45 14.71 7.37 4.32
N LYS A 46 15.97 6.99 4.50
CA LYS A 46 17.01 7.19 3.48
C LYS A 46 16.69 6.47 2.17
N ALA A 47 16.21 5.23 2.24
CA ALA A 47 15.84 4.47 1.06
C ALA A 47 14.60 5.05 0.34
N LEU A 48 13.65 5.58 1.12
CA LEU A 48 12.46 6.26 0.61
C LEU A 48 12.82 7.57 -0.07
N GLU A 49 13.61 8.43 0.58
CA GLU A 49 14.08 9.71 0.05
C GLU A 49 14.84 9.51 -1.28
N GLN A 50 15.77 8.56 -1.32
CA GLN A 50 16.50 8.25 -2.56
C GLN A 50 15.55 7.80 -3.68
N TRP A 51 14.54 6.99 -3.35
CA TRP A 51 13.58 6.55 -4.35
C TRP A 51 12.68 7.67 -4.84
N ILE A 52 12.17 8.52 -3.95
CA ILE A 52 11.39 9.72 -4.30
C ILE A 52 12.21 10.62 -5.24
N LYS A 53 13.46 10.92 -4.86
CA LYS A 53 14.36 11.72 -5.70
C LYS A 53 14.53 11.13 -7.10
N THR A 54 14.74 9.82 -7.21
CA THR A 54 14.82 9.15 -8.52
C THR A 54 13.50 9.24 -9.31
N GLN A 55 12.33 9.22 -8.66
CA GLN A 55 11.06 9.45 -9.36
C GLN A 55 10.99 10.88 -9.91
N GLU A 56 11.34 11.87 -9.09
CA GLU A 56 11.32 13.29 -9.48
C GLU A 56 12.32 13.60 -10.61
N GLU A 57 13.53 13.03 -10.56
CA GLU A 57 14.54 13.13 -11.63
C GLU A 57 14.04 12.54 -12.96
N ASN A 58 13.13 11.57 -12.91
CA ASN A 58 12.46 11.00 -14.07
C ASN A 58 11.19 11.79 -14.50
N GLY A 59 10.97 12.98 -13.94
CA GLY A 59 9.85 13.86 -14.30
C GLY A 59 8.50 13.48 -13.69
N VAL A 60 8.48 12.62 -12.67
CA VAL A 60 7.24 12.21 -11.99
C VAL A 60 6.76 13.32 -11.05
N SER A 61 5.53 13.81 -11.23
CA SER A 61 4.94 14.82 -10.32
C SER A 61 4.52 14.22 -8.98
N HIS A 62 4.41 15.05 -7.93
CA HIS A 62 4.09 14.60 -6.57
C HIS A 62 2.83 13.72 -6.48
N GLY A 63 1.75 14.06 -7.19
CA GLY A 63 0.52 13.22 -7.20
C GLY A 63 0.74 11.82 -7.77
N HIS A 64 1.68 11.66 -8.70
CA HIS A 64 2.07 10.35 -9.22
C HIS A 64 3.01 9.60 -8.28
N ILE A 65 3.70 10.28 -7.36
CA ILE A 65 4.53 9.62 -6.34
C ILE A 65 3.65 8.82 -5.38
N ASP A 66 2.50 9.38 -4.96
CA ASP A 66 1.55 8.65 -4.11
C ASP A 66 0.98 7.40 -4.80
N LEU A 67 0.63 7.53 -6.08
CA LEU A 67 0.24 6.37 -6.89
C LEU A 67 1.37 5.34 -6.99
N ASN A 68 2.60 5.78 -7.26
CA ASN A 68 3.76 4.90 -7.38
C ASN A 68 4.09 4.18 -6.06
N ARG A 69 3.80 4.79 -4.91
CA ARG A 69 3.90 4.14 -3.60
C ARG A 69 2.90 2.99 -3.46
N ILE A 70 1.69 3.15 -3.98
CA ILE A 70 0.69 2.07 -4.00
C ILE A 70 1.13 0.96 -4.96
N LEU A 71 1.55 1.32 -6.18
CA LEU A 71 2.00 0.36 -7.19
C LEU A 71 3.19 -0.48 -6.70
N LEU A 72 4.17 0.15 -6.04
CA LEU A 72 5.29 -0.56 -5.45
C LEU A 72 4.86 -1.47 -4.29
N ALA A 73 3.90 -1.04 -3.45
CA ALA A 73 3.36 -1.90 -2.41
C ALA A 73 2.63 -3.12 -2.98
N ILE A 74 1.92 -2.97 -4.10
CA ILE A 74 1.28 -4.09 -4.82
C ILE A 74 2.32 -5.07 -5.32
N GLU A 75 3.39 -4.58 -5.95
CA GLU A 75 4.51 -5.39 -6.42
C GLU A 75 5.15 -6.19 -5.26
N ILE A 76 5.43 -5.54 -4.14
CA ILE A 76 6.05 -6.17 -2.96
C ILE A 76 5.11 -7.19 -2.30
N THR A 77 3.81 -6.89 -2.27
CA THR A 77 2.80 -7.74 -1.61
C THR A 77 2.44 -8.96 -2.46
N GLY A 78 2.51 -8.82 -3.79
CA GLY A 78 2.02 -9.77 -4.78
C GLY A 78 0.60 -9.42 -5.23
N GLU A 79 0.40 -9.34 -6.55
CA GLU A 79 -0.88 -8.89 -7.17
C GLU A 79 -2.05 -9.79 -6.75
N ASP A 80 -1.90 -11.11 -6.77
CA ASP A 80 -2.95 -12.06 -6.36
C ASP A 80 -3.43 -11.84 -4.92
N LYS A 81 -2.50 -11.53 -4.02
CA LYS A 81 -2.80 -11.27 -2.62
C LYS A 81 -3.55 -9.94 -2.47
N VAL A 82 -3.14 -8.91 -3.21
CA VAL A 82 -3.85 -7.63 -3.23
C VAL A 82 -5.25 -7.79 -3.80
N ILE A 83 -5.42 -8.51 -4.90
CA ILE A 83 -6.73 -8.81 -5.49
C ILE A 83 -7.62 -9.53 -4.46
N SER A 84 -7.09 -10.52 -3.76
CA SER A 84 -7.84 -11.24 -2.71
C SER A 84 -8.26 -10.32 -1.57
N LEU A 85 -7.36 -9.44 -1.08
CA LEU A 85 -7.68 -8.47 -0.04
C LEU A 85 -8.70 -7.43 -0.50
N PHE A 86 -8.58 -6.97 -1.74
CA PHE A 86 -9.49 -5.99 -2.32
C PHE A 86 -10.89 -6.59 -2.49
N LYS A 87 -11.02 -7.84 -2.98
CA LYS A 87 -12.31 -8.54 -3.04
C LYS A 87 -12.98 -8.65 -1.68
N LYS A 88 -12.21 -9.04 -0.65
CA LYS A 88 -12.72 -9.07 0.73
C LYS A 88 -13.18 -7.71 1.23
N LEU A 89 -12.48 -6.62 0.84
CA LEU A 89 -12.95 -5.27 1.13
C LEU A 89 -14.31 -5.03 0.47
N ILE A 90 -14.47 -5.33 -0.82
CA ILE A 90 -15.75 -5.16 -1.53
C ILE A 90 -16.87 -5.97 -0.86
N GLU A 91 -16.62 -7.22 -0.48
CA GLU A 91 -17.57 -8.06 0.26
C GLU A 91 -18.02 -7.41 1.57
N VAL A 92 -17.07 -6.90 2.37
CA VAL A 92 -17.36 -6.20 3.64
C VAL A 92 -18.17 -4.92 3.39
N LEU A 93 -17.78 -4.11 2.40
CA LEU A 93 -18.52 -2.90 2.07
C LEU A 93 -19.95 -3.24 1.58
N ASN A 94 -20.12 -4.27 0.76
CA ASN A 94 -21.45 -4.68 0.30
C ASN A 94 -22.33 -5.23 1.42
N ALA A 95 -21.74 -5.80 2.47
CA ALA A 95 -22.46 -6.19 3.69
C ALA A 95 -22.81 -4.97 4.57
N GLU A 96 -21.94 -3.97 4.66
CA GLU A 96 -22.18 -2.72 5.39
C GLU A 96 -23.23 -1.82 4.69
N TRP A 97 -23.34 -1.89 3.36
CA TRP A 97 -24.29 -1.11 2.54
C TRP A 97 -25.12 -2.01 1.61
N PRO A 98 -26.10 -2.77 2.15
CA PRO A 98 -26.88 -3.75 1.37
C PRO A 98 -27.73 -3.11 0.26
N ASP A 99 -28.22 -1.88 0.46
CA ASP A 99 -29.04 -1.15 -0.51
C ASP A 99 -28.22 -0.44 -1.60
N LYS A 100 -26.89 -0.46 -1.47
CA LYS A 100 -25.97 0.25 -2.38
C LYS A 100 -24.67 -0.51 -2.55
N LYS A 101 -24.78 -1.68 -3.15
CA LYS A 101 -23.66 -2.58 -3.41
C LYS A 101 -22.79 -2.09 -4.56
N LEU A 102 -21.48 -2.11 -4.34
CA LEU A 102 -20.48 -2.01 -5.39
C LEU A 102 -20.50 -3.29 -6.26
N PRO A 103 -20.22 -3.18 -7.57
CA PRO A 103 -20.02 -4.37 -8.41
C PRO A 103 -18.95 -5.30 -7.82
N GLU A 104 -19.19 -6.61 -7.87
CA GLU A 104 -18.28 -7.62 -7.28
C GLU A 104 -17.02 -7.85 -8.14
N ASP A 105 -17.09 -7.47 -9.41
CA ASP A 105 -16.06 -7.61 -10.43
C ASP A 105 -15.31 -6.31 -10.73
N ILE A 106 -15.41 -5.30 -9.84
CA ILE A 106 -14.63 -4.05 -9.99
C ILE A 106 -13.15 -4.37 -10.19
N ASP A 107 -12.59 -3.88 -11.29
CA ASP A 107 -11.15 -3.86 -11.48
C ASP A 107 -10.52 -2.90 -10.47
N TYR A 108 -9.71 -3.45 -9.56
CA TYR A 108 -9.03 -2.68 -8.53
C TYR A 108 -8.16 -1.56 -9.15
N LYS A 109 -7.63 -1.75 -10.38
CA LYS A 109 -6.80 -0.77 -11.08
C LYS A 109 -7.57 0.52 -11.36
N ALA A 110 -8.88 0.42 -11.61
CA ALA A 110 -9.76 1.58 -11.80
C ALA A 110 -9.97 2.41 -10.52
N THR A 111 -9.48 1.92 -9.37
CA THR A 111 -9.66 2.57 -8.07
C THR A 111 -8.38 3.17 -7.49
N LEU A 112 -7.25 3.03 -8.19
CA LEU A 112 -5.93 3.44 -7.70
C LEU A 112 -5.69 4.95 -7.77
N ASP A 113 -6.17 5.60 -8.83
CA ASP A 113 -5.89 7.02 -9.11
C ASP A 113 -6.93 7.99 -8.49
N GLY A 114 -7.90 7.43 -7.76
CA GLY A 114 -8.95 8.19 -7.09
C GLY A 114 -9.98 8.83 -8.02
N LYS A 115 -9.94 8.57 -9.34
CA LYS A 115 -10.92 9.13 -10.28
C LYS A 115 -12.23 8.35 -10.31
N TYR A 116 -12.20 7.06 -9.95
CA TYR A 116 -13.39 6.21 -9.76
C TYR A 116 -14.44 6.33 -10.87
N ASN A 117 -14.00 6.36 -12.13
CA ASN A 117 -14.89 6.48 -13.28
C ASN A 117 -15.92 5.33 -13.28
N GLY A 118 -17.21 5.65 -13.38
CA GLY A 118 -18.28 4.65 -13.37
C GLY A 118 -18.71 4.17 -11.99
N LEU A 119 -18.18 4.77 -10.91
CA LEU A 119 -18.62 4.54 -9.53
C LEU A 119 -19.25 5.80 -8.91
N GLU A 120 -19.88 6.63 -9.73
CA GLU A 120 -20.55 7.83 -9.28
C GLU A 120 -21.66 7.46 -8.28
N GLY A 121 -21.67 8.15 -7.13
CA GLY A 121 -22.66 7.94 -6.07
C GLY A 121 -22.21 7.03 -4.93
N TYR A 122 -21.12 6.25 -5.05
CA TYR A 122 -20.63 5.39 -3.97
C TYR A 122 -19.73 6.12 -2.94
N GLY A 123 -19.93 7.42 -2.72
CA GLY A 123 -19.01 8.29 -1.98
C GLY A 123 -18.45 7.71 -0.66
N PRO A 124 -19.30 7.23 0.28
CA PRO A 124 -18.82 6.61 1.51
C PRO A 124 -17.95 5.37 1.27
N GLN A 125 -18.35 4.48 0.36
CA GLN A 125 -17.61 3.28 0.01
C GLN A 125 -16.28 3.60 -0.70
N LEU A 126 -16.28 4.58 -1.61
CA LEU A 126 -15.09 5.06 -2.31
C LEU A 126 -14.05 5.61 -1.33
N LYS A 127 -14.48 6.32 -0.28
CA LYS A 127 -13.57 6.78 0.78
C LYS A 127 -12.91 5.61 1.52
N ARG A 128 -13.64 4.51 1.73
CA ARG A 128 -13.09 3.28 2.35
C ARG A 128 -12.08 2.60 1.45
N ILE A 129 -12.35 2.56 0.14
CA ILE A 129 -11.41 2.08 -0.88
C ILE A 129 -10.15 2.95 -0.91
N GLN A 130 -10.30 4.27 -0.89
CA GLN A 130 -9.17 5.19 -0.80
C GLN A 130 -8.30 4.90 0.43
N THR A 131 -8.92 4.79 1.62
CA THR A 131 -8.21 4.46 2.86
C THR A 131 -7.52 3.09 2.79
N PHE A 132 -8.10 2.11 2.10
CA PHE A 132 -7.43 0.83 1.86
C PHE A 132 -6.12 1.01 1.08
N TRP A 133 -6.14 1.78 -0.02
CA TRP A 133 -4.94 2.05 -0.80
C TRP A 133 -3.90 2.86 -0.04
N GLU A 134 -4.33 3.89 0.69
CA GLU A 134 -3.44 4.71 1.55
C GLU A 134 -2.77 3.85 2.63
N ARG A 135 -3.49 2.88 3.20
CA ARG A 135 -2.95 1.93 4.18
C ARG A 135 -2.05 0.88 3.55
N LEU A 136 -2.32 0.47 2.31
CA LEU A 136 -1.45 -0.47 1.59
C LEU A 136 -0.14 0.20 1.17
N ALA A 137 -0.19 1.47 0.77
CA ALA A 137 0.96 2.23 0.25
C ALA A 137 2.20 2.12 1.14
N ILE A 138 3.37 2.21 0.50
CA ILE A 138 4.67 2.31 1.17
C ILE A 138 4.64 3.51 2.13
N PRO A 139 4.77 3.34 3.46
CA PRO A 139 4.59 4.42 4.42
C PRO A 139 5.52 5.61 4.19
N THR A 140 5.02 6.82 4.41
CA THR A 140 5.89 7.98 4.61
C THR A 140 6.35 8.03 6.05
N VAL A 141 7.60 8.46 6.25
CA VAL A 141 8.17 8.76 7.56
C VAL A 141 8.78 10.15 7.48
N TRP A 142 8.45 10.97 8.47
CA TRP A 142 8.97 12.33 8.64
C TRP A 142 9.85 12.36 9.89
#